data_AF-A0A7Y5DLM5-F1
#
_entry.id   AF-A0A7Y5DLM5-F1
#
_cell.length_a   1.000
_cell.length_b   1.000
_cell.length_c   1.000
_cell.angle_alpha   90.00
_cell.angle_beta   90.00
_cell.angle_gamma   90.00
#
_symmetry.space_group_name_H-M   'P 1'
#
loop_
_entity.id
_entity.type
_entity.pdbx_description
1 polymer ?
#
loop_
_entity_poly.entity_id
_entity_poly.type
_entity_poly.pdbx_seq_one_letter_code
_entity_poly.pdbx_strand_id
1 'polypeptide(L)' 'DSLDIVELVMAFEEEFGVEIPDDAAEKISTVSDAIKYINDHKG' A
#
# COMPACT_ATOMS: atom_id res chain seq x y z
N ASP A 1 -13.24 3.61 8.93
CA ASP A 1 -12.42 4.46 9.82
C ASP A 1 -10.96 4.41 9.36
N SER A 2 -10.08 5.32 9.78
CA SER A 2 -8.67 5.34 9.34
C SER A 2 -7.86 4.07 9.70
N LEU A 3 -8.43 3.16 10.49
CA LEU A 3 -7.87 1.83 10.79
C LEU A 3 -7.94 0.85 9.61
N ASP A 4 -8.91 0.99 8.70
CA ASP A 4 -9.13 0.02 7.62
C ASP A 4 -8.02 0.06 6.54
N ILE A 5 -7.38 1.23 6.35
CA ILE A 5 -6.30 1.42 5.37
C ILE A 5 -4.98 0.81 5.87
N VAL A 6 -4.70 0.92 7.17
CA VAL A 6 -3.46 0.42 7.78
C VAL A 6 -3.38 -1.11 7.67
N GLU A 7 -4.49 -1.80 7.91
CA GLU A 7 -4.55 -3.27 7.77
C GLU A 7 -4.40 -3.71 6.31
N LEU A 8 -5.01 -2.98 5.37
CA LEU A 8 -4.87 -3.25 3.93
C LEU A 8 -3.43 -3.06 3.44
N VAL A 9 -2.74 -2.03 3.92
CA VAL A 9 -1.34 -1.73 3.54
C VAL A 9 -0.42 -2.83 4.06
N MET A 10 -0.52 -3.21 5.34
CA MET A 10 0.27 -4.33 5.89
C MET A 10 0.03 -5.64 5.12
N ALA A 11 -1.21 -5.93 4.73
CA ALA A 11 -1.50 -7.12 3.93
C ALA A 11 -0.80 -7.09 2.55
N PHE A 12 -0.70 -5.92 1.92
CA PHE A 12 0.06 -5.77 0.67
C PHE A 12 1.57 -5.86 0.85
N GLU A 13 2.10 -5.32 1.94
CA GLU A 13 3.51 -5.44 2.30
C GLU A 13 3.91 -6.91 2.46
N GLU A 14 3.12 -7.70 3.19
CA GLU A 14 3.36 -9.13 3.38
C GLU A 14 3.16 -9.94 2.09
N GLU A 15 2.06 -9.72 1.36
CA GLU A 15 1.73 -10.50 0.16
C GLU A 15 2.71 -10.24 -1.00
N PHE A 16 3.18 -9.00 -1.15
CA PHE A 16 4.05 -8.60 -2.25
C PHE A 16 5.52 -8.42 -1.85
N GLY A 17 5.85 -8.52 -0.57
CA GLY A 17 7.21 -8.32 -0.06
C GLY A 17 7.72 -6.89 -0.28
N VAL A 18 6.82 -5.90 -0.20
CA VAL A 18 7.13 -4.48 -0.40
C VAL A 18 7.06 -3.73 0.93
N GLU A 19 7.66 -2.54 0.99
CA GLU A 19 7.54 -1.63 2.13
C GLU A 19 6.83 -0.36 1.66
N ILE A 20 5.70 -0.02 2.29
CA ILE A 20 4.85 1.12 1.95
C ILE A 20 4.92 2.10 3.12
N PRO A 21 5.68 3.20 3.00
CA PRO A 21 5.76 4.20 4.06
C PRO A 21 4.41 4.88 4.28
N ASP A 22 4.16 5.33 5.52
CA ASP A 22 2.91 6.00 5.91
C ASP A 22 2.55 7.17 4.96
N ASP A 23 3.53 7.99 4.56
CA ASP A 23 3.35 9.10 3.61
C ASP A 23 2.83 8.66 2.23
N ALA A 24 3.13 7.42 1.82
CA ALA A 24 2.62 6.82 0.59
C ALA A 24 1.24 6.18 0.83
N ALA A 25 1.06 5.51 1.98
CA ALA A 25 -0.23 4.95 2.40
C ALA A 25 -1.32 6.03 2.47
N GLU A 26 -1.02 7.22 3.01
CA GLU A 26 -1.95 8.36 3.05
C GLU A 26 -2.34 8.88 1.66
N LYS A 27 -1.51 8.65 0.64
CA LYS A 27 -1.78 9.04 -0.76
C LYS A 27 -2.53 7.98 -1.54
N ILE A 28 -2.54 6.73 -1.06
CA ILE A 28 -3.30 5.63 -1.66
C ILE A 28 -4.78 5.82 -1.29
N SER A 29 -5.54 6.41 -2.21
CA SER A 29 -6.97 6.64 -2.04
C SER A 29 -7.82 5.56 -2.73
N THR A 30 -7.23 4.86 -3.71
CA THR A 30 -7.92 3.81 -4.49
C THR A 30 -7.06 2.56 -4.61
N VAL A 31 -7.72 1.43 -4.87
CA VAL A 31 -7.02 0.16 -5.18
C VAL A 31 -6.09 0.31 -6.39
N SER A 32 -6.44 1.17 -7.36
CA SER A 32 -5.57 1.44 -8.51
C SER A 32 -4.27 2.14 -8.11
N ASP A 33 -4.31 3.04 -7.13
CA ASP A 33 -3.11 3.72 -6.62
C ASP A 33 -2.18 2.74 -5.92
N ALA A 34 -2.75 1.82 -5.12
CA ALA A 34 -2.00 0.76 -4.46
C ALA A 34 -1.28 -0.15 -5.47
N ILE A 35 -2.00 -0.65 -6.47
CA ILE A 35 -1.43 -1.52 -7.53
C ILE A 35 -0.31 -0.81 -8.28
N LYS A 36 -0.50 0.48 -8.58
CA LYS A 36 0.52 1.28 -9.28
C LYS A 36 1.78 1.43 -8.40
N TYR A 37 1.61 1.75 -7.12
CA TYR A 37 2.72 1.85 -6.19
C TYR A 37 3.51 0.54 -6.08
N ILE A 38 2.81 -0.59 -5.92
CA ILE A 38 3.40 -1.92 -5.82
C ILE A 38 4.19 -2.28 -7.10
N ASN A 39 3.64 -1.99 -8.29
CA ASN A 39 4.33 -2.27 -9.55
C ASN A 39 5.57 -1.39 -9.75
N ASP A 40 5.54 -0.13 -9.32
CA ASP A 40 6.67 0.79 -9.45
C ASP A 40 7.82 0.45 -8.48
N HIS A 41 7.52 -0.29 -7.39
CA HIS A 41 8.49 -0.66 -6.36
C HIS A 41 8.80 -2.17 -6.30
N LYS A 42 8.18 -2.98 -7.15
CA LYS A 42 8.57 -4.39 -7.39
C LYS A 42 9.87 -4.43 -8.19
N GLY A 43 10.99 -4.55 -7.47
CA GLY A 43 12.33 -4.84 -7.98
C GLY A 43 12.87 -6.13 -7.41
#